data_AF-A0A453KXH2-F1
#
_entry.id   AF-A0A453KXH2-F1
#
_cell.length_a   1.000
_cell.length_b   1.000
_cell.length_c   1.000
_cell.angle_alpha   90.00
_cell.angle_beta   90.00
_cell.angle_gamma   90.00
#
_symmetry.space_group_name_H-M   'P 1'
#
loop_
_entity.id
_entity.type
_entity.pdbx_description
1 polymer ?
#
loop_
_entity_poly.entity_id
_entity_poly.type
_entity_poly.pdbx_seq_one_letter_code
_entity_poly.pdbx_strand_id
1 'polypeptide(L)'
;QENRRLTEEERWLRRTLKQLVLGLASLERTIARQRSRITWLQEGDANTQLFHLVANGRRMKNYIPSLHMDGRIITDQKGKEEAFYNAYKD
;
A
#
# COMPACT_ATOMS: atom_id res chain seq x y z
N GLN A 1 -32.00 -10.23 3.47
CA GLN A 1 -32.25 -9.91 2.04
C GLN A 1 -31.01 -10.06 1.15
N GLU A 2 -29.79 -10.17 1.70
CA GLU A 2 -28.53 -10.26 0.91
C GLU A 2 -28.14 -11.66 0.40
N ASN A 3 -28.85 -12.72 0.80
CA ASN A 3 -28.47 -14.11 0.48
C ASN A 3 -29.27 -14.74 -0.67
N ARG A 4 -30.04 -13.97 -1.45
CA ARG A 4 -30.73 -14.56 -2.60
C ARG A 4 -29.76 -14.86 -3.73
N ARG A 5 -29.99 -15.97 -4.43
CA ARG A 5 -29.25 -16.29 -5.65
C ARG A 5 -29.53 -15.20 -6.70
N LEU A 6 -28.46 -14.75 -7.36
CA LEU A 6 -28.55 -13.82 -8.48
C LEU A 6 -29.23 -14.51 -9.67
N THR A 7 -29.98 -13.76 -10.47
CA THR A 7 -30.42 -14.23 -11.80
C THR A 7 -29.24 -14.27 -12.77
N GLU A 8 -29.43 -14.82 -13.97
CA GLU A 8 -28.36 -14.85 -14.97
C GLU A 8 -28.02 -13.44 -15.47
N GLU A 9 -29.04 -12.60 -15.65
CA GLU A 9 -28.90 -11.21 -16.08
C GLU A 9 -28.12 -10.40 -15.04
N GLU A 10 -28.39 -10.60 -13.75
CA GLU A 10 -27.67 -9.94 -12.67
C GLU A 10 -26.21 -10.42 -12.57
N ARG A 11 -25.95 -11.71 -12.79
CA ARG A 11 -24.59 -12.24 -12.88
C ARG A 11 -23.83 -11.63 -14.04
N TRP A 12 -24.45 -11.56 -15.22
CA TRP A 12 -23.86 -10.95 -16.41
C TRP A 12 -23.56 -9.47 -16.17
N LEU A 13 -24.53 -8.71 -15.69
CA LEU A 13 -24.36 -7.28 -15.40
C LEU A 13 -23.23 -7.05 -14.40
N ARG A 14 -23.18 -7.82 -13.30
CA ARG A 14 -22.11 -7.73 -12.30
C ARG A 14 -20.74 -8.00 -12.92
N ARG A 15 -20.62 -9.02 -13.79
CA ARG A 15 -19.36 -9.32 -14.48
C ARG A 15 -18.93 -8.16 -15.38
N THR A 16 -19.86 -7.62 -16.18
CA THR A 16 -19.60 -6.50 -17.08
C THR A 16 -19.14 -5.27 -16.31
N LEU A 17 -19.88 -4.86 -15.26
CA LEU A 17 -19.50 -3.73 -14.42
C LEU A 17 -18.15 -3.94 -13.73
N LYS A 18 -17.87 -5.16 -13.24
CA LYS A 18 -16.57 -5.47 -12.63
C LYS A 18 -15.43 -5.28 -13.64
N GLN A 19 -15.60 -5.71 -14.89
CA GLN A 19 -14.58 -5.51 -15.93
C GLN A 19 -14.38 -4.03 -16.24
N LEU A 20 -15.47 -3.25 -16.36
CA LEU A 20 -15.39 -1.81 -16.60
C LEU A 20 -14.65 -1.08 -15.48
N VAL A 21 -14.99 -1.37 -14.22
CA VAL A 21 -14.33 -0.77 -13.05
C VAL A 21 -12.84 -1.11 -13.02
N LEU A 22 -12.48 -2.37 -13.28
CA LEU A 22 -11.07 -2.78 -13.32
C LEU A 22 -10.31 -2.10 -14.47
N GLY A 23 -10.94 -1.98 -15.64
CA GLY A 23 -10.39 -1.26 -16.79
C GLY A 23 -10.14 0.21 -16.48
N LEU A 24 -11.14 0.90 -15.91
CA LEU A 24 -11.03 2.30 -15.52
C LEU A 24 -9.93 2.51 -14.48
N ALA A 25 -9.90 1.71 -13.42
CA ALA A 25 -8.86 1.79 -12.39
C ALA A 25 -7.44 1.54 -12.96
N SER A 26 -7.33 0.67 -13.97
CA SER A 26 -6.06 0.45 -14.68
C SER A 26 -5.63 1.68 -15.49
N LEU A 27 -6.57 2.30 -16.20
CA LEU A 27 -6.33 3.51 -16.98
C LEU A 27 -5.95 4.69 -16.07
N GLU A 28 -6.69 4.91 -14.99
CA GLU A 28 -6.41 5.95 -13.99
C GLU A 28 -5.00 5.80 -13.41
N ARG A 29 -4.61 4.57 -13.04
CA ARG A 29 -3.25 4.28 -12.56
C ARG A 29 -2.19 4.61 -13.61
N THR A 30 -2.48 4.33 -14.88
CA THR A 30 -1.56 4.64 -15.99
C THR A 30 -1.43 6.15 -16.18
N ILE A 31 -2.54 6.89 -16.18
CA ILE A 31 -2.57 8.36 -16.25
C ILE A 31 -1.78 8.96 -15.09
N ALA A 32 -2.01 8.49 -13.86
CA ALA A 32 -1.30 8.99 -12.67
C ALA A 32 0.21 8.78 -12.78
N ARG A 33 0.66 7.60 -13.27
CA ARG A 33 2.08 7.32 -13.51
C ARG A 33 2.69 8.25 -14.56
N GLN A 34 2.00 8.47 -15.68
CA GLN A 34 2.49 9.36 -16.74
C GLN A 34 2.60 10.80 -16.24
N ARG A 35 1.58 11.30 -15.53
CA ARG A 35 1.60 12.62 -14.91
C ARG A 35 2.77 12.78 -13.94
N SER A 36 2.94 11.82 -13.02
CA SER A 36 4.07 11.83 -12.08
C SER A 36 5.43 11.87 -12.79
N ARG A 37 5.60 11.12 -13.88
CA ARG A 37 6.84 11.14 -14.67
C ARG A 37 7.08 12.49 -15.35
N ILE A 38 6.05 13.11 -15.92
CA ILE A 38 6.14 14.43 -16.53
C ILE A 38 6.51 15.47 -15.46
N THR A 39 5.81 15.48 -14.32
CA THR A 39 6.10 16.37 -13.20
C THR A 39 7.54 16.20 -12.70
N TRP A 40 8.02 14.96 -12.57
CA TRP A 40 9.40 14.69 -12.21
C TRP A 40 10.41 15.25 -13.21
N LEU A 41 10.15 15.08 -14.52
CA LEU A 41 11.01 15.65 -15.56
C LEU A 41 11.01 17.19 -15.54
N GLN A 42 9.89 17.82 -15.20
CA GLN A 42 9.75 19.27 -15.12
C GLN A 42 10.42 19.86 -13.89
N GLU A 43 10.24 19.22 -12.73
CA GLU A 43 10.72 19.73 -11.44
C GLU A 43 12.14 19.25 -11.11
N GLY A 44 12.60 18.15 -11.73
CA GLY A 44 13.91 17.57 -11.45
C GLY A 44 14.09 17.27 -9.96
N ASP A 45 15.26 17.61 -9.41
CA ASP A 45 15.61 17.43 -7.99
C ASP A 45 14.88 18.41 -7.04
N ALA A 46 14.09 19.35 -7.59
CA ALA A 46 13.27 20.25 -6.78
C ALA A 46 12.02 19.56 -6.20
N ASN A 47 11.63 18.38 -6.71
CA ASN A 47 10.48 17.61 -6.22
C ASN A 47 10.78 16.82 -4.93
N THR A 48 11.96 16.97 -4.33
CA THR A 48 12.40 16.26 -3.11
C THR A 48 11.38 16.32 -1.97
N GLN A 49 10.65 17.42 -1.79
CA GLN A 49 9.67 17.56 -0.71
C GLN A 49 8.55 16.51 -0.77
N LEU A 50 8.00 16.20 -1.95
CA LEU A 50 6.94 15.18 -2.08
C LEU A 50 7.49 13.78 -1.76
N PHE A 51 8.69 13.45 -2.23
CA PHE A 51 9.34 12.17 -1.91
C PHE A 51 9.62 12.04 -0.41
N HIS A 52 10.11 13.10 0.21
CA HIS A 52 10.32 13.13 1.66
C HIS A 52 9.00 12.96 2.42
N LEU A 53 7.91 13.62 2.01
CA LEU A 53 6.60 13.44 2.62
C LEU A 53 6.11 11.99 2.52
N VAL A 54 6.20 11.37 1.33
CA VAL A 54 5.80 9.96 1.14
C VAL A 54 6.70 9.02 1.95
N ALA A 55 8.02 9.23 1.95
CA ALA A 55 8.96 8.42 2.71
C ALA A 55 8.74 8.56 4.23
N ASN A 56 8.51 9.78 4.72
CA ASN A 56 8.19 10.06 6.11
C ASN A 56 6.85 9.41 6.51
N GLY A 57 5.82 9.52 5.65
CA GLY A 57 4.54 8.86 5.88
C GLY A 57 4.65 7.34 5.96
N ARG A 58 5.46 6.73 5.08
CA ARG A 58 5.78 5.29 5.15
C ARG A 58 6.54 4.95 6.43
N ARG A 59 7.54 5.76 6.82
CA ARG A 59 8.31 5.55 8.05
C ARG A 59 7.41 5.59 9.28
N MET A 60 6.48 6.54 9.34
CA MET A 60 5.50 6.67 10.42
C MET A 60 4.53 5.48 10.45
N LYS A 61 3.99 5.07 9.28
CA LYS A 61 3.06 3.93 9.19
C LYS A 61 3.73 2.60 9.61
N ASN A 62 5.00 2.44 9.25
CA ASN A 62 5.77 1.23 9.55
C ASN A 62 6.51 1.32 10.90
N TYR A 63 6.33 2.40 11.66
CA TYR A 63 6.95 2.53 12.96
C TYR A 63 6.33 1.52 13.91
N ILE A 64 7.18 0.66 14.48
CA ILE A 64 6.79 -0.33 15.49
C ILE A 64 7.16 0.27 16.86
N PRO A 65 6.19 0.65 17.70
CA PRO A 65 6.48 1.30 18.99
C PRO A 65 7.19 0.37 19.96
N SER A 66 6.76 -0.89 20.04
CA SER A 66 7.36 -1.92 20.89
C SER A 66 7.08 -3.31 20.35
N LEU A 67 7.92 -4.27 20.74
CA LEU A 67 7.71 -5.71 20.54
C LEU A 67 7.50 -6.38 21.90
N HIS A 68 6.64 -7.38 21.93
CA HIS A 68 6.43 -8.24 23.10
C HIS A 68 6.93 -9.64 22.74
N MET A 69 7.99 -10.10 23.41
CA MET A 69 8.55 -11.44 23.23
C MET A 69 9.01 -11.99 24.58
N ASP A 70 8.68 -13.25 24.87
CA ASP A 70 9.12 -13.98 26.06
C ASP A 70 8.92 -13.23 27.38
N GLY A 71 7.77 -12.54 27.50
CA GLY A 71 7.43 -11.75 28.69
C GLY A 71 8.17 -10.41 28.82
N ARG A 72 8.98 -10.02 27.83
CA ARG A 72 9.73 -8.76 27.79
C ARG A 72 9.13 -7.80 26.75
N ILE A 73 9.22 -6.50 27.05
CA ILE A 73 8.85 -5.42 26.14
C ILE A 73 10.12 -4.78 25.61
N ILE A 74 10.31 -4.81 24.29
CA ILE A 74 11.46 -4.24 23.60
C ILE A 74 11.00 -2.96 22.90
N THR A 75 11.58 -1.83 23.28
CA THR A 75 11.23 -0.51 22.74
C THR A 75 12.36 0.11 21.91
N ASP A 76 13.60 -0.31 22.13
CA ASP A 76 14.76 0.18 21.41
C ASP A 76 14.87 -0.45 20.02
N GLN A 77 15.43 0.30 19.07
CA GLN A 77 15.49 -0.11 17.67
C GLN A 77 16.41 -1.32 17.47
N LYS A 78 17.55 -1.38 18.17
CA LYS A 78 18.54 -2.44 18.03
C LYS A 78 17.99 -3.78 18.52
N GLY A 79 17.32 -3.78 19.68
CA GLY A 79 16.66 -4.95 20.23
C GLY A 79 15.53 -5.45 19.34
N LYS A 80 14.78 -4.53 18.69
CA LYS A 80 13.77 -4.91 17.68
C LYS A 80 14.41 -5.61 16.48
N GLU A 81 15.50 -5.07 15.96
CA GLU A 81 16.23 -5.65 14.83
C GLU A 81 16.77 -7.05 15.15
N GLU A 82 17.37 -7.23 16.33
CA GLU A 82 17.88 -8.52 16.79
C GLU A 82 16.76 -9.54 17.00
N ALA A 83 15.64 -9.12 17.60
CA ALA A 83 14.45 -9.97 17.78
C ALA A 83 13.89 -10.45 16.45
N PHE A 84 13.75 -9.55 15.46
CA PHE A 84 13.33 -9.94 14.11
C PHE A 84 14.35 -10.86 13.45
N TYR A 85 15.64 -10.53 13.51
CA TYR A 85 16.68 -11.36 12.90
C TYR A 85 16.64 -12.78 13.45
N ASN A 86 16.58 -12.95 14.77
CA ASN A 86 16.54 -14.25 15.41
C ASN A 86 15.26 -15.03 15.11
N ALA A 87 14.10 -14.37 14.99
CA ALA A 87 12.83 -15.02 14.69
C ALA A 87 12.74 -15.62 13.27
N TYR A 88 13.54 -15.12 12.31
CA TYR A 88 13.54 -15.56 10.91
C TYR A 88 14.87 -16.20 10.47
N LYS A 89 15.76 -16.51 11.42
CA LYS A 89 17.08 -17.09 11.13
C LYS A 89 17.03 -18.60 10.87
N ASP A 90 16.00 -19.28 11.37
CA ASP A 90 15.69 -20.69 11.10
C ASP A 90 14.70 -20.82 9.92
#